data_AF-A0A661ZNU9-F1
#
_entry.id   AF-A0A661ZNU9-F1
#
_cell.length_a   1.000
_cell.length_b   1.000
_cell.length_c   1.000
_cell.angle_alpha   90.00
_cell.angle_beta   90.00
_cell.angle_gamma   90.00
#
_symmetry.space_group_name_H-M   'P 1'
#
loop_
_entity.id
_entity.type
_entity.pdbx_description
1 polymer ?
#
loop_
_entity_poly.entity_id
_entity_poly.type
_entity_poly.pdbx_seq_one_letter_code
_entity_poly.pdbx_strand_id
1 'polypeptide(L)'
;MIDFFFKYLKILWIQKQNPGFEYLKEIVRAQVTKIPFENVSKLFYKKRNNLEQLIDFELYLDGIEKYGFGGTCYSNNFYLNQLLSWLGYNIRLCGADMKNPDVHIVNIENHDFLIDTGYASPFSEPIPLYLSNDYIINTGIDRFIIKPKDNNKQSQIELYRNGKLIHGYGTLKEYSLHFFRSNFKKNKL
;
A
#
# COMPACT_ATOMS: atom_id res chain seq x y z
N MET A 1 5.53 21.11 -2.94
CA MET A 1 5.62 19.73 -2.41
C MET A 1 4.85 19.58 -1.10
N ILE A 2 5.06 20.45 -0.11
CA ILE A 2 4.26 20.48 1.14
C ILE A 2 2.76 20.62 0.85
N ASP A 3 2.38 21.47 -0.11
CA ASP A 3 0.97 21.70 -0.48
C ASP A 3 0.27 20.42 -0.95
N PHE A 4 0.99 19.51 -1.60
CA PHE A 4 0.43 18.24 -2.07
C PHE A 4 0.11 17.28 -0.91
N PHE A 5 0.86 17.31 0.20
CA PHE A 5 0.54 16.50 1.36
C PHE A 5 -0.72 17.00 2.07
N PHE A 6 -0.90 18.32 2.20
CA PHE A 6 -2.15 18.88 2.69
C PHE A 6 -3.34 18.58 1.77
N LYS A 7 -3.13 18.65 0.45
CA LYS A 7 -4.12 18.19 -0.54
C LYS A 7 -4.47 16.72 -0.34
N TYR A 8 -3.47 15.86 -0.12
CA TYR A 8 -3.70 14.44 0.11
C TYR A 8 -4.54 14.19 1.38
N LEU A 9 -4.21 14.83 2.50
CA LEU A 9 -5.02 14.77 3.71
C LEU A 9 -6.45 15.27 3.48
N LYS A 10 -6.62 16.35 2.70
CA LYS A 10 -7.93 16.85 2.31
C LYS A 10 -8.73 15.82 1.49
N ILE A 11 -8.11 15.11 0.55
CA ILE A 11 -8.77 14.03 -0.22
C ILE A 11 -9.23 12.90 0.71
N LEU A 12 -8.41 12.57 1.71
CA LEU A 12 -8.74 11.54 2.71
C LEU A 12 -9.78 12.01 3.75
N TRP A 13 -10.15 13.29 3.74
CA TRP A 13 -10.99 13.94 4.77
C TRP A 13 -10.39 13.85 6.18
N ILE A 14 -9.07 14.00 6.28
CA ILE A 14 -8.32 13.93 7.53
C ILE A 14 -7.66 15.28 7.80
N GLN A 15 -7.65 15.70 9.07
CA GLN A 15 -6.87 16.85 9.51
C GLN A 15 -5.48 16.41 9.98
N LYS A 16 -4.46 17.24 9.74
CA LYS A 16 -3.10 16.93 10.19
C LYS A 16 -3.05 16.84 11.73
N GLN A 17 -2.54 15.72 12.25
CA GLN A 17 -2.26 15.51 13.66
C GLN A 17 -0.78 15.13 13.89
N ASN A 18 -0.40 14.91 15.16
CA ASN A 18 0.90 14.31 15.50
C ASN A 18 0.88 12.81 15.19
N PRO A 19 2.01 12.22 14.76
CA PRO A 19 2.07 10.81 14.44
C PRO A 19 1.80 9.95 15.69
N GLY A 20 0.85 9.03 15.57
CA GLY A 20 0.45 8.09 16.59
C GLY A 20 -0.37 6.94 16.01
N PHE A 21 -0.59 5.87 16.77
CA PHE A 21 -1.25 4.67 16.27
C PHE A 21 -2.72 4.91 15.86
N GLU A 22 -3.47 5.67 16.66
CA GLU A 22 -4.87 6.00 16.33
C GLU A 22 -4.97 6.81 15.03
N TYR A 23 -4.08 7.79 14.86
CA TYR A 23 -4.02 8.59 13.65
C TYR A 23 -3.58 7.75 12.44
N LEU A 24 -2.69 6.77 12.64
CA LEU A 24 -2.28 5.83 11.59
C LEU A 24 -3.47 4.98 11.12
N LYS A 25 -4.27 4.45 12.07
CA LYS A 25 -5.51 3.72 11.76
C LYS A 25 -6.49 4.57 10.96
N GLU A 26 -6.68 5.83 11.35
CA GLU A 26 -7.55 6.78 10.64
C GLU A 26 -7.10 6.94 9.19
N ILE A 27 -5.80 7.17 8.96
CA ILE A 27 -5.21 7.32 7.62
C ILE A 27 -5.39 6.06 6.79
N VAL A 28 -5.06 4.88 7.32
CA VAL A 28 -5.17 3.61 6.58
C VAL A 28 -6.62 3.33 6.21
N ARG A 29 -7.55 3.53 7.15
CA ARG A 29 -8.98 3.36 6.90
C ARG A 29 -9.49 4.31 5.82
N ALA A 30 -9.11 5.59 5.89
CA ALA A 30 -9.49 6.57 4.88
C ALA A 30 -8.89 6.22 3.51
N GLN A 31 -7.62 5.82 3.45
CA GLN A 31 -6.98 5.42 2.20
C GLN A 31 -7.75 4.30 1.50
N VAL A 32 -8.03 3.20 2.22
CA VAL A 32 -8.71 2.03 1.66
C VAL A 32 -10.15 2.32 1.25
N THR A 33 -10.83 3.22 1.96
CA THR A 33 -12.25 3.53 1.69
C THR A 33 -12.46 4.65 0.68
N LYS A 34 -11.48 5.54 0.49
CA LYS A 34 -11.60 6.72 -0.39
C LYS A 34 -10.89 6.54 -1.72
N ILE A 35 -9.81 5.78 -1.76
CA ILE A 35 -8.95 5.69 -2.95
C ILE A 35 -8.99 4.26 -3.50
N PRO A 36 -9.56 4.06 -4.69
CA PRO A 36 -9.69 2.72 -5.26
C PRO A 36 -8.35 2.05 -5.51
N PHE A 37 -8.34 0.72 -5.39
CA PHE A 37 -7.34 -0.08 -6.09
C PHE A 37 -7.80 -0.29 -7.54
N GLU A 38 -6.99 0.13 -8.51
CA GLU A 38 -7.31 0.05 -9.93
C GLU A 38 -6.08 0.18 -10.84
N ASN A 39 -6.23 -0.16 -12.13
CA ASN A 39 -5.20 0.01 -13.15
C ASN A 39 -5.67 0.84 -14.37
N VAL A 40 -6.89 1.38 -14.33
CA VAL A 40 -7.51 2.23 -15.34
C VAL A 40 -6.75 3.55 -15.49
N SER A 41 -6.38 4.23 -14.40
CA SER A 41 -5.63 5.48 -14.42
C SER A 41 -4.28 5.31 -15.13
N LYS A 42 -3.58 4.20 -14.83
CA LYS A 42 -2.35 3.81 -15.50
C LYS A 42 -2.55 3.66 -17.01
N LEU A 43 -3.58 2.94 -17.46
CA LEU A 43 -3.88 2.77 -18.88
C LEU A 43 -4.26 4.10 -19.55
N PHE A 44 -5.04 4.94 -18.86
CA PHE A 44 -5.45 6.26 -19.32
C PHE A 44 -4.24 7.18 -19.54
N TYR A 45 -3.37 7.31 -18.55
CA TYR A 45 -2.18 8.16 -18.63
C TYR A 45 -1.10 7.60 -19.55
N LYS A 46 -0.95 6.27 -19.64
CA LYS A 46 -0.08 5.65 -20.65
C LYS A 46 -0.52 6.06 -22.06
N LYS A 47 -1.82 5.99 -22.36
CA LYS A 47 -2.36 6.37 -23.67
C LYS A 47 -2.29 7.88 -23.93
N ARG A 48 -2.60 8.71 -22.92
CA ARG A 48 -2.72 10.17 -23.08
C ARG A 48 -1.38 10.91 -23.03
N ASN A 49 -0.45 10.43 -22.22
CA ASN A 49 0.79 11.13 -21.89
C ASN A 49 2.05 10.33 -22.27
N ASN A 50 1.90 9.15 -22.89
CA ASN A 50 3.00 8.21 -23.18
C ASN A 50 3.85 7.88 -21.95
N LEU A 51 3.19 7.77 -20.78
CA LEU A 51 3.88 7.51 -19.52
C LEU A 51 4.21 6.02 -19.38
N GLU A 52 5.51 5.74 -19.29
CA GLU A 52 6.07 4.40 -19.03
C GLU A 52 6.69 4.29 -17.62
N GLN A 53 6.25 5.12 -16.70
CA GLN A 53 6.75 5.13 -15.33
C GLN A 53 5.61 5.45 -14.36
N LEU A 54 5.90 5.39 -13.06
CA LEU A 54 4.98 5.89 -12.06
C LEU A 54 4.62 7.34 -12.42
N ILE A 55 3.33 7.68 -12.31
CA ILE A 55 2.87 9.06 -12.51
C ILE A 55 3.58 10.00 -11.50
N ASP A 56 3.46 11.31 -11.67
CA ASP A 56 3.92 12.22 -10.61
C ASP A 56 2.85 12.36 -9.52
N PHE A 57 3.25 12.90 -8.37
CA PHE A 57 2.37 12.99 -7.20
C PHE A 57 1.19 13.93 -7.44
N GLU A 58 1.40 15.03 -8.16
CA GLU A 58 0.34 15.98 -8.48
C GLU A 58 -0.72 15.34 -9.36
N LEU A 59 -0.31 14.65 -10.42
CA LEU A 59 -1.19 13.94 -11.35
C LEU A 59 -1.97 12.82 -10.67
N TYR A 60 -1.36 12.13 -9.69
CA TYR A 60 -2.05 11.15 -8.85
C TYR A 60 -3.18 11.81 -8.04
N LEU A 61 -2.90 12.90 -7.31
CA LEU A 61 -3.90 13.60 -6.51
C LEU A 61 -5.00 14.23 -7.37
N ASP A 62 -4.63 14.83 -8.50
CA ASP A 62 -5.57 15.38 -9.49
C ASP A 62 -6.47 14.31 -10.09
N GLY A 63 -5.93 13.12 -10.38
CA GLY A 63 -6.67 12.00 -10.90
C GLY A 63 -7.76 11.52 -9.94
N ILE A 64 -7.43 11.47 -8.65
CA ILE A 64 -8.39 11.13 -7.59
C ILE A 64 -9.53 12.15 -7.55
N GLU A 65 -9.23 13.45 -7.47
CA GLU A 65 -10.27 14.49 -7.36
C GLU A 65 -11.13 14.63 -8.61
N LYS A 66 -10.53 14.59 -9.81
CA LYS A 66 -11.23 14.89 -11.07
C LYS A 66 -11.98 13.69 -11.63
N TYR A 67 -11.46 12.47 -11.42
CA TYR A 67 -11.95 11.27 -12.10
C TYR A 67 -12.32 10.13 -11.15
N GLY A 68 -12.09 10.28 -9.84
CA GLY A 68 -12.23 9.17 -8.89
C GLY A 68 -11.24 8.04 -9.13
N PHE A 69 -10.09 8.35 -9.75
CA PHE A 69 -9.02 7.37 -9.93
C PHE A 69 -8.38 6.97 -8.60
N GLY A 70 -7.60 5.90 -8.64
CA GLY A 70 -6.73 5.51 -7.54
C GLY A 70 -5.41 5.01 -8.11
N GLY A 71 -5.10 3.74 -7.85
CA GLY A 71 -3.96 3.11 -8.49
C GLY A 71 -3.70 1.69 -8.02
N THR A 72 -2.60 1.13 -8.51
CA THR A 72 -2.13 -0.20 -8.10
C THR A 72 -1.35 -0.09 -6.78
N CYS A 73 -0.82 -1.22 -6.28
CA CYS A 73 0.10 -1.21 -5.14
C CYS A 73 1.24 -0.21 -5.32
N TYR A 74 1.74 -0.03 -6.54
CA TYR A 74 2.81 0.91 -6.84
C TYR A 74 2.44 2.37 -6.60
N SER A 75 1.25 2.82 -6.98
CA SER A 75 0.85 4.21 -6.72
C SER A 75 0.35 4.37 -5.28
N ASN A 76 -0.59 3.52 -4.86
CA ASN A 76 -1.27 3.67 -3.58
C ASN A 76 -0.28 3.57 -2.41
N ASN A 77 0.52 2.50 -2.36
CA ASN A 77 1.46 2.32 -1.24
C ASN A 77 2.66 3.28 -1.35
N PHE A 78 3.13 3.66 -2.54
CA PHE A 78 4.22 4.62 -2.67
C PHE A 78 3.83 6.04 -2.22
N TYR A 79 2.69 6.56 -2.66
CA TYR A 79 2.29 7.92 -2.22
C TYR A 79 1.85 7.93 -0.77
N LEU A 80 1.22 6.86 -0.29
CA LEU A 80 0.94 6.72 1.13
C LEU A 80 2.24 6.70 1.96
N ASN A 81 3.29 6.02 1.49
CA ASN A 81 4.61 6.04 2.13
C ASN A 81 5.13 7.47 2.29
N GLN A 82 5.10 8.26 1.21
CA GLN A 82 5.56 9.64 1.24
C GLN A 82 4.74 10.50 2.20
N LEU A 83 3.41 10.32 2.24
CA LEU A 83 2.55 11.02 3.20
C LEU A 83 2.91 10.67 4.64
N LEU A 84 3.02 9.37 4.96
CA LEU A 84 3.34 8.89 6.30
C LEU A 84 4.74 9.36 6.75
N SER A 85 5.72 9.33 5.85
CA SER A 85 7.06 9.85 6.11
C SER A 85 7.03 11.35 6.40
N TRP A 86 6.29 12.14 5.61
CA TRP A 86 6.13 13.59 5.84
C TRP A 86 5.42 13.90 7.17
N LEU A 87 4.47 13.05 7.60
CA LEU A 87 3.80 13.16 8.89
C LEU A 87 4.70 12.80 10.09
N GLY A 88 5.89 12.24 9.85
CA GLY A 88 6.87 11.88 10.87
C GLY A 88 6.83 10.43 11.33
N TYR A 89 6.12 9.54 10.61
CA TYR A 89 6.20 8.10 10.89
C TYR A 89 7.52 7.51 10.41
N ASN A 90 8.03 6.52 11.14
CA ASN A 90 9.18 5.72 10.72
C ASN A 90 8.72 4.61 9.78
N ILE A 91 8.46 5.01 8.53
CA ILE A 91 7.88 4.15 7.51
C ILE A 91 8.91 3.73 6.47
N ARG A 92 8.86 2.45 6.08
CA ARG A 92 9.68 1.87 5.01
C ARG A 92 8.82 1.27 3.92
N LEU A 93 9.30 1.38 2.69
CA LEU A 93 8.68 0.77 1.54
C LEU A 93 9.39 -0.54 1.23
N CYS A 94 8.63 -1.63 1.20
CA CYS A 94 9.15 -2.97 1.00
C CYS A 94 8.52 -3.61 -0.24
N GLY A 95 9.27 -4.46 -0.93
CA GLY A 95 8.73 -5.46 -1.84
C GLY A 95 8.13 -6.61 -1.08
N ALA A 96 7.12 -7.23 -1.69
CA ALA A 96 6.53 -8.48 -1.28
C ALA A 96 6.39 -9.40 -2.49
N ASP A 97 6.65 -10.69 -2.29
CA ASP A 97 6.66 -11.68 -3.35
C ASP A 97 5.25 -12.17 -3.70
N MET A 98 4.88 -12.12 -4.98
CA MET A 98 3.65 -12.72 -5.52
C MET A 98 3.97 -13.50 -6.80
N LYS A 99 4.30 -14.79 -6.66
CA LYS A 99 4.65 -15.77 -7.75
C LYS A 99 5.84 -15.40 -8.66
N ASN A 100 6.16 -14.11 -8.82
CA ASN A 100 7.40 -13.53 -9.30
C ASN A 100 7.92 -12.61 -8.18
N PRO A 101 9.21 -12.65 -7.83
CA PRO A 101 9.67 -11.90 -6.69
C PRO A 101 9.47 -10.38 -6.84
N ASP A 102 9.09 -9.72 -5.75
CA ASP A 102 8.97 -8.28 -5.57
C ASP A 102 8.07 -7.56 -6.61
N VAL A 103 6.94 -8.17 -6.99
CA VAL A 103 5.92 -7.51 -7.84
C VAL A 103 4.87 -6.74 -7.04
N HIS A 104 4.82 -6.93 -5.73
CA HIS A 104 3.95 -6.19 -4.82
C HIS A 104 4.79 -5.28 -3.94
N ILE A 105 4.23 -4.15 -3.52
CA ILE A 105 4.92 -3.23 -2.62
C ILE A 105 4.02 -2.91 -1.45
N VAL A 106 4.59 -2.77 -0.26
CA VAL A 106 3.88 -2.53 1.00
C VAL A 106 4.65 -1.57 1.89
N ASN A 107 3.98 -1.03 2.90
CA ASN A 107 4.57 -0.10 3.87
C ASN A 107 4.75 -0.79 5.23
N ILE A 108 5.92 -0.61 5.86
CA ILE A 108 6.21 -1.13 7.19
C ILE A 108 6.52 0.02 8.15
N GLU A 109 5.75 0.14 9.24
CA GLU A 109 5.92 1.12 10.30
C GLU A 109 6.64 0.47 11.49
N ASN A 110 7.78 1.04 11.91
CA ASN A 110 8.62 0.57 13.03
C ASN A 110 9.03 -0.92 13.04
N HIS A 111 8.85 -1.66 11.93
CA HIS A 111 8.92 -3.13 11.84
C HIS A 111 7.75 -3.90 12.50
N ASP A 112 6.80 -3.18 13.06
CA ASP A 112 5.75 -3.74 13.90
C ASP A 112 4.42 -3.83 13.16
N PHE A 113 4.18 -2.91 12.22
CA PHE A 113 2.93 -2.85 11.49
C PHE A 113 3.15 -2.85 9.98
N LEU A 114 2.43 -3.75 9.31
CA LEU A 114 2.23 -3.75 7.88
C LEU A 114 1.05 -2.86 7.51
N ILE A 115 1.27 -2.01 6.52
CA ILE A 115 0.26 -1.16 5.90
C ILE A 115 0.23 -1.51 4.42
N ASP A 116 -0.89 -2.04 3.97
CA ASP A 116 -1.07 -2.41 2.58
C ASP A 116 -2.44 -1.99 2.07
N THR A 117 -2.44 -0.88 1.35
CA THR A 117 -3.62 -0.29 0.72
C THR A 117 -3.66 -0.55 -0.79
N GLY A 118 -2.78 -1.45 -1.25
CA GLY A 118 -2.51 -1.74 -2.64
C GLY A 118 -2.84 -3.17 -3.06
N TYR A 119 -3.40 -3.99 -2.16
CA TYR A 119 -3.68 -5.41 -2.39
C TYR A 119 -5.15 -5.72 -2.72
N ALA A 120 -5.95 -4.70 -3.01
CA ALA A 120 -7.38 -4.84 -3.29
C ALA A 120 -8.16 -5.61 -2.20
N SER A 121 -7.70 -5.51 -0.95
CA SER A 121 -8.21 -6.24 0.21
C SER A 121 -8.64 -5.24 1.30
N PRO A 122 -9.58 -5.61 2.18
CA PRO A 122 -10.14 -4.68 3.18
C PRO A 122 -9.23 -4.48 4.39
N PHE A 123 -7.93 -4.26 4.16
CA PHE A 123 -6.92 -3.98 5.17
C PHE A 123 -7.03 -2.54 5.67
N SER A 124 -8.15 -2.24 6.32
CA SER A 124 -8.52 -0.92 6.80
C SER A 124 -7.83 -0.49 8.10
N GLU A 125 -6.93 -1.33 8.63
CA GLU A 125 -6.13 -1.05 9.81
C GLU A 125 -4.68 -1.54 9.62
N PRO A 126 -3.68 -0.93 10.28
CA PRO A 126 -2.31 -1.45 10.30
C PRO A 126 -2.28 -2.86 10.88
N ILE A 127 -1.70 -3.79 10.13
CA ILE A 127 -1.68 -5.22 10.47
C ILE A 127 -0.45 -5.50 11.33
N PRO A 128 -0.59 -6.09 12.53
CA PRO A 128 0.56 -6.42 13.37
C PRO A 128 1.44 -7.51 12.74
N LEU A 129 2.76 -7.33 12.82
CA LEU A 129 3.77 -8.29 12.34
C LEU A 129 4.52 -9.00 13.47
N TYR A 130 4.47 -8.47 14.70
CA TYR A 130 5.00 -9.17 15.88
C TYR A 130 3.90 -10.05 16.48
N LEU A 131 3.83 -11.28 15.97
CA LEU A 131 2.76 -12.23 16.27
C LEU A 131 3.33 -13.50 16.91
N SER A 132 2.67 -13.98 17.96
CA SER A 132 2.91 -15.33 18.51
C SER A 132 1.99 -16.38 17.90
N ASN A 133 0.86 -15.95 17.33
CA ASN A 133 -0.16 -16.80 16.72
C ASN A 133 -0.69 -16.13 15.44
N ASP A 134 -1.40 -16.89 14.62
CA ASP A 134 -2.08 -16.38 13.43
C ASP A 134 -2.99 -15.19 13.76
N TYR A 135 -2.84 -14.10 13.03
CA TYR A 135 -3.78 -12.97 13.04
C TYR A 135 -4.76 -13.13 11.87
N ILE A 136 -6.06 -13.08 12.15
CA ILE A 136 -7.09 -13.44 11.17
C ILE A 136 -7.99 -12.23 10.89
N ILE A 137 -8.17 -11.92 9.61
CA ILE A 137 -9.15 -10.93 9.13
C ILE A 137 -10.21 -11.67 8.32
N ASN A 138 -11.47 -11.62 8.78
CA ASN A 138 -12.61 -12.22 8.08
C ASN A 138 -13.41 -11.14 7.35
N THR A 139 -13.77 -11.39 6.09
CA THR A 139 -14.59 -10.49 5.28
C THR A 139 -15.45 -11.27 4.29
N GLY A 140 -16.73 -11.47 4.64
CA GLY A 140 -17.64 -12.26 3.83
C GLY A 140 -17.15 -13.71 3.68
N ILE A 141 -16.93 -14.14 2.45
CA ILE A 141 -16.41 -15.49 2.12
C ILE A 141 -14.88 -15.60 2.17
N ASP A 142 -14.20 -14.47 2.40
CA ASP A 142 -12.75 -14.36 2.42
C ASP A 142 -12.23 -14.35 3.85
N ARG A 143 -11.10 -15.03 4.05
CA ARG A 143 -10.35 -15.09 5.29
C ARG A 143 -8.88 -14.89 4.99
N PHE A 144 -8.33 -13.80 5.51
CA PHE A 144 -6.90 -13.52 5.45
C PHE A 144 -6.24 -14.00 6.74
N ILE A 145 -5.12 -14.70 6.61
CA ILE A 145 -4.33 -15.20 7.74
C ILE A 145 -2.94 -14.61 7.62
N ILE A 146 -2.53 -13.85 8.63
CA ILE A 146 -1.18 -13.33 8.78
C ILE A 146 -0.44 -14.21 9.75
N LYS A 147 0.61 -14.86 9.25
CA LYS A 147 1.43 -15.83 9.98
C LYS A 147 2.49 -15.11 10.82
N PRO A 148 2.84 -15.67 12.00
CA PRO A 148 4.05 -15.30 12.73
C PRO A 148 5.30 -15.32 11.84
N LYS A 149 6.31 -14.54 12.23
CA LYS A 149 7.60 -14.54 11.53
C LYS A 149 8.23 -15.93 11.62
N ASP A 150 8.69 -16.45 10.48
CA ASP A 150 9.44 -17.70 10.43
C ASP A 150 10.88 -17.53 10.96
N ASN A 151 11.68 -18.61 10.89
CA ASN A 151 13.09 -18.58 11.30
C ASN A 151 13.94 -17.59 10.48
N ASN A 152 13.49 -17.20 9.28
CA ASN A 152 14.12 -16.20 8.44
C ASN A 152 13.59 -14.78 8.71
N LYS A 153 12.79 -14.60 9.77
CA LYS A 153 12.13 -13.34 10.18
C LYS A 153 11.12 -12.82 9.15
N GLN A 154 10.57 -13.69 8.31
CA GLN A 154 9.62 -13.33 7.27
C GLN A 154 8.19 -13.59 7.72
N SER A 155 7.31 -12.62 7.51
CA SER A 155 5.86 -12.79 7.66
C SER A 155 5.24 -13.18 6.33
N GLN A 156 4.14 -13.95 6.41
CA GLN A 156 3.35 -14.38 5.26
C GLN A 156 1.88 -14.02 5.47
N ILE A 157 1.21 -13.65 4.38
CA ILE A 157 -0.23 -13.47 4.33
C ILE A 157 -0.81 -14.50 3.36
N GLU A 158 -1.84 -15.19 3.83
CA GLU A 158 -2.61 -16.16 3.05
C GLU A 158 -4.06 -15.68 2.91
N LEU A 159 -4.60 -15.74 1.70
CA LEU A 159 -6.01 -15.49 1.42
C LEU A 159 -6.71 -16.81 1.12
N TYR A 160 -7.67 -17.16 1.98
CA TYR A 160 -8.61 -18.25 1.77
C TYR A 160 -9.96 -17.70 1.31
N ARG A 161 -10.56 -18.32 0.28
CA ARG A 161 -11.94 -18.04 -0.16
C ARG A 161 -12.74 -19.33 -0.14
N ASN A 162 -13.88 -19.34 0.57
CA ASN A 162 -14.67 -20.56 0.79
C ASN A 162 -13.81 -21.73 1.31
N GLY A 163 -12.90 -21.45 2.25
CA GLY A 163 -12.01 -22.44 2.85
C GLY A 163 -10.83 -22.92 1.98
N LYS A 164 -10.70 -22.45 0.73
CA LYS A 164 -9.59 -22.82 -0.16
C LYS A 164 -8.55 -21.70 -0.23
N LEU A 165 -7.27 -22.05 -0.11
CA LEU A 165 -6.17 -21.10 -0.36
C LEU A 165 -6.20 -20.67 -1.82
N ILE A 166 -6.38 -19.38 -2.08
CA ILE A 166 -6.45 -18.83 -3.44
C ILE A 166 -5.26 -17.93 -3.77
N HIS A 167 -4.73 -17.22 -2.78
CA HIS A 167 -3.66 -16.25 -2.98
C HIS A 167 -2.91 -15.95 -1.69
N GLY A 168 -1.90 -15.09 -1.77
CA GLY A 168 -1.07 -14.68 -0.65
C GLY A 168 0.21 -14.01 -1.14
N TYR A 169 0.93 -13.43 -0.20
CA TYR A 169 2.29 -12.93 -0.41
C TYR A 169 3.11 -13.09 0.85
N GLY A 170 4.43 -13.09 0.71
CA GLY A 170 5.38 -13.18 1.81
C GLY A 170 6.59 -12.30 1.54
N THR A 171 7.71 -12.65 2.19
CA THR A 171 9.05 -12.06 2.03
C THR A 171 9.04 -10.54 1.90
N LEU A 172 9.23 -9.85 3.02
CA LEU A 172 9.30 -8.38 3.02
C LEU A 172 10.74 -7.93 2.80
N LYS A 173 11.04 -7.38 1.62
CA LYS A 173 12.37 -6.85 1.29
C LYS A 173 12.36 -5.34 1.23
N GLU A 174 13.16 -4.70 2.06
CA GLU A 174 13.27 -3.23 2.08
C GLU A 174 13.92 -2.68 0.79
N TYR A 175 13.38 -1.57 0.29
CA TYR A 175 13.89 -0.88 -0.89
C TYR A 175 14.03 0.61 -0.63
N SER A 176 15.06 1.22 -1.21
CA SER A 176 15.17 2.69 -1.20
C SER A 176 14.17 3.31 -2.18
N LEU A 177 13.68 4.52 -1.87
CA LEU A 177 12.84 5.28 -2.79
C LEU A 177 13.51 5.52 -4.15
N HIS A 178 14.84 5.68 -4.15
CA HIS A 178 15.63 5.79 -5.37
C HIS A 178 15.60 4.49 -6.18
N PHE A 179 15.78 3.34 -5.54
CA PHE A 179 15.68 2.03 -6.20
C PHE A 179 14.33 1.86 -6.90
N PHE A 180 13.23 2.24 -6.24
CA PHE A 180 11.90 2.17 -6.82
C PHE A 180 11.74 3.09 -8.04
N ARG A 181 12.11 4.37 -7.93
CA ARG A 181 11.97 5.32 -9.06
C ARG A 181 12.82 4.91 -10.26
N SER A 182 14.02 4.39 -10.04
CA SER A 182 14.99 4.08 -11.10
C SER A 182 14.74 2.74 -11.80
N ASN A 183 14.24 1.72 -11.09
CA ASN A 183 14.07 0.36 -11.62
C ASN A 183 12.65 0.03 -12.07
N PHE A 184 11.70 0.96 -11.95
CA PHE A 184 10.32 0.74 -12.38
C PHE A 184 10.13 0.74 -13.91
N LYS A 185 11.20 0.87 -14.70
CA LYS A 185 11.13 0.85 -16.17
C LYS A 185 11.35 -0.56 -16.76
N LYS A 186 10.30 -1.01 -17.46
CA LYS A 186 10.26 -1.88 -18.67
C LYS A 186 9.41 -3.16 -18.61
N ASN A 187 9.27 -3.85 -17.47
CA ASN A 187 8.65 -5.20 -17.49
C ASN A 187 7.47 -5.43 -16.52
N LYS A 188 6.96 -4.40 -15.82
CA LYS A 188 5.80 -4.52 -14.91
C LYS A 188 4.68 -3.50 -15.21
N LEU A 189 4.72 -2.89 -16.41
CA LEU A 189 3.70 -1.96 -16.92
C LEU A 189 2.75 -2.58 -17.93
#